data_AF-A0A8S1MER3-F1
#
_entry.id   AF-A0A8S1MER3-F1
#
_cell.length_a   1.000
_cell.length_b   1.000
_cell.length_c   1.000
_cell.angle_alpha   90.00
_cell.angle_beta   90.00
_cell.angle_gamma   90.00
#
_symmetry.space_group_name_H-M   'P 1'
#
loop_
_entity.id
_entity.type
_entity.pdbx_description
1 polymer ?
#
loop_
_entity_poly.entity_id
_entity_poly.type
_entity_poly.pdbx_seq_one_letter_code
_entity_poly.pdbx_strand_id
1 'polypeptide(L)'
;MKLSRLFYFSTVKFPYKFKGVKPFHDFQVEAYLKSLFSHNLSDGFLLAYQNLLESLTTSDYKEFILENCDKNISKALIEGIQQLETDGKKLKLGYNDKCQTNVMYGNTTLHFSCDHDQDLLDQKPELVQGVGPQKAKLYQSGIDFKTMTVSRGIIDVAIYIRSPLFLCISGEEKFEDAYHRIDFRTNSISKLSFIDAKVLSEQIMQMLAHKNSQTEAQILIDSLGKDFTWKIFNIDEHFK
;
A
#
# COMPACT_ATOMS: atom_id res chain seq x y z
N MET A 1 -3.07 25.01 42.81
CA MET A 1 -3.79 25.01 41.52
C MET A 1 -2.90 24.38 40.46
N LYS A 2 -3.33 23.30 39.79
CA LYS A 2 -2.58 22.65 38.69
C LYS A 2 -2.98 23.29 37.36
N LEU A 3 -2.05 23.98 36.72
CA LEU A 3 -2.19 24.69 35.44
C LEU A 3 -1.96 23.79 34.20
N SER A 4 -2.21 22.48 34.29
CA SER A 4 -1.87 21.52 33.24
C SER A 4 -3.01 21.25 32.22
N ARG A 5 -3.92 22.20 32.00
CA ARG A 5 -5.11 22.03 31.12
C ARG A 5 -5.29 23.12 30.07
N LEU A 6 -4.23 23.80 29.66
CA LEU A 6 -4.30 24.78 28.58
C LEU A 6 -3.56 24.22 27.37
N PHE A 7 -4.35 23.78 26.38
CA PHE A 7 -3.96 23.38 25.02
C PHE A 7 -3.32 22.00 24.85
N TYR A 8 -4.12 20.94 25.02
CA TYR A 8 -3.81 19.66 24.39
C TYR A 8 -4.43 19.64 22.99
N PHE A 9 -3.72 20.19 22.00
CA PHE A 9 -4.05 19.98 20.60
C PHE A 9 -3.48 18.61 20.20
N SER A 10 -4.25 17.54 20.41
CA SER A 10 -3.91 16.24 19.82
C SER A 10 -4.13 16.34 18.31
N THR A 11 -3.04 16.46 17.55
CA THR A 11 -3.04 16.58 16.09
C THR A 11 -2.77 15.25 15.39
N VAL A 12 -2.36 14.22 16.13
CA VAL A 12 -1.99 12.92 15.57
C VAL A 12 -3.25 12.06 15.39
N LYS A 13 -3.67 11.87 14.14
CA LYS A 13 -4.77 10.96 13.79
C LYS A 13 -4.23 9.55 13.64
N PHE A 14 -4.79 8.58 14.37
CA PHE A 14 -4.48 7.17 14.15
C PHE A 14 -4.94 6.74 12.73
N PRO A 15 -4.10 6.06 11.92
CA PRO A 15 -4.43 5.75 10.52
C PRO A 15 -5.69 4.89 10.32
N TYR A 16 -5.97 3.96 11.24
CA TYR A 16 -7.12 3.04 11.13
C TYR A 16 -8.45 3.75 11.43
N LYS A 17 -9.38 3.76 10.47
CA LYS A 17 -10.72 4.33 10.63
C LYS A 17 -11.65 3.26 11.20
N PHE A 18 -11.94 3.30 12.50
CA PHE A 18 -12.79 2.30 13.15
C PHE A 18 -14.14 2.05 12.47
N LYS A 19 -14.78 3.08 11.89
CA LYS A 19 -16.06 2.95 11.16
C LYS A 19 -15.93 2.29 9.78
N GLY A 20 -14.72 1.94 9.38
CA GLY A 20 -14.38 1.50 8.04
C GLY A 20 -14.42 2.62 7.00
N VAL A 21 -14.29 2.18 5.77
CA VAL A 21 -14.40 2.97 4.55
C VAL A 21 -15.40 2.33 3.61
N LYS A 22 -15.96 3.12 2.69
CA LYS A 22 -16.80 2.57 1.63
C LYS A 22 -15.91 1.82 0.62
N PRO A 23 -16.16 0.52 0.36
CA PRO A 23 -15.36 -0.23 -0.58
C PRO A 23 -15.60 0.22 -2.02
N PHE A 24 -14.58 0.07 -2.85
CA PHE A 24 -14.66 0.25 -4.29
C PHE A 24 -13.94 -0.92 -4.97
N HIS A 25 -14.64 -1.61 -5.88
CA HIS A 25 -14.11 -2.77 -6.57
C HIS A 25 -13.93 -2.48 -8.06
N ASP A 26 -12.69 -2.59 -8.54
CA ASP A 26 -12.33 -2.55 -9.95
C ASP A 26 -11.99 -3.97 -10.44
N PHE A 27 -12.96 -4.60 -11.11
CA PHE A 27 -12.80 -5.93 -11.69
C PHE A 27 -11.69 -6.02 -12.74
N GLN A 28 -11.36 -4.91 -13.42
CA GLN A 28 -10.30 -4.90 -14.42
C GLN A 28 -8.93 -4.98 -13.75
N VAL A 29 -8.74 -4.24 -12.66
CA VAL A 29 -7.51 -4.29 -11.85
C VAL A 29 -7.32 -5.66 -11.21
N GLU A 30 -8.39 -6.25 -10.67
CA GLU A 30 -8.35 -7.60 -10.11
C GLU A 30 -7.90 -8.64 -11.15
N ALA A 31 -8.57 -8.66 -12.31
CA ALA A 31 -8.23 -9.61 -13.38
C ALA A 31 -6.79 -9.44 -13.84
N TYR A 32 -6.33 -8.18 -13.95
CA TYR A 32 -4.97 -7.86 -14.33
C TYR A 32 -3.95 -8.37 -13.31
N LEU A 33 -4.09 -8.03 -12.03
CA LEU A 33 -3.14 -8.45 -10.99
C LEU A 33 -3.12 -9.97 -10.80
N LYS A 34 -4.27 -10.64 -10.92
CA LYS A 34 -4.34 -12.11 -10.91
C LYS A 34 -3.62 -12.75 -12.09
N SER A 35 -3.59 -12.06 -13.24
CA SER A 35 -2.81 -12.52 -14.40
C SER A 35 -1.29 -12.35 -14.20
N LEU A 36 -0.86 -11.40 -13.37
CA LEU A 36 0.56 -11.13 -13.09
C LEU A 36 1.14 -11.99 -11.96
N PHE A 37 0.48 -12.08 -10.81
CA PHE A 37 1.09 -12.56 -9.55
C PHE A 37 0.47 -13.84 -8.99
N SER A 38 -0.27 -14.60 -9.82
CA SER A 38 -1.06 -15.77 -9.46
C SER A 38 -2.39 -15.48 -8.74
N HIS A 39 -3.24 -16.50 -8.66
CA HIS A 39 -4.55 -16.42 -8.02
C HIS A 39 -4.51 -16.25 -6.49
N ASN A 40 -3.39 -16.56 -5.83
CA ASN A 40 -3.28 -16.56 -4.36
C ASN A 40 -2.89 -15.18 -3.77
N LEU A 41 -2.75 -14.15 -4.62
CA LEU A 41 -2.36 -12.81 -4.18
C LEU A 41 -3.33 -12.23 -3.14
N SER A 42 -4.62 -12.53 -3.25
CA SER A 42 -5.65 -12.07 -2.30
C SER A 42 -5.42 -12.59 -0.88
N ASP A 43 -5.01 -13.85 -0.74
CA ASP A 43 -4.76 -14.48 0.56
C ASP A 43 -3.53 -13.85 1.24
N GLY A 44 -2.49 -13.53 0.45
CA GLY A 44 -1.32 -12.81 0.94
C GLY A 44 -1.66 -11.43 1.49
N PHE A 45 -2.50 -10.65 0.80
CA PHE A 45 -2.93 -9.34 1.29
C PHE A 45 -3.82 -9.43 2.54
N LEU A 46 -4.72 -10.41 2.59
CA LEU A 46 -5.53 -10.67 3.77
C LEU A 46 -4.66 -11.01 4.98
N LEU A 47 -3.71 -11.93 4.81
CA LEU A 47 -2.81 -12.35 5.87
C LEU A 47 -1.94 -11.19 6.37
N ALA A 48 -1.38 -10.39 5.46
CA ALA A 48 -0.59 -9.20 5.82
C ALA A 48 -1.43 -8.19 6.63
N TYR A 49 -2.69 -7.98 6.25
CA TYR A 49 -3.61 -7.13 7.00
C TYR A 49 -3.92 -7.69 8.39
N GLN A 50 -4.22 -8.97 8.51
CA GLN A 50 -4.52 -9.61 9.81
C GLN A 50 -3.31 -9.57 10.74
N ASN A 51 -2.10 -9.88 10.24
CA ASN A 51 -0.86 -9.77 10.99
C ASN A 51 -0.61 -8.33 11.45
N LEU A 52 -0.92 -7.34 10.61
CA LEU A 52 -0.87 -5.94 11.02
C LEU A 52 -1.82 -5.70 12.21
N LEU A 53 -3.10 -6.08 12.13
CA LEU A 53 -4.04 -5.85 13.24
C LEU A 53 -3.58 -6.51 14.55
N GLU A 54 -3.10 -7.75 14.47
CA GLU A 54 -2.57 -8.47 15.63
C GLU A 54 -1.37 -7.74 16.22
N SER A 55 -0.36 -7.41 15.39
CA SER A 55 0.84 -6.71 15.82
C SER A 55 0.56 -5.37 16.49
N LEU A 56 -0.45 -4.61 16.03
CA LEU A 56 -0.81 -3.32 16.61
C LEU A 56 -1.33 -3.43 18.06
N THR A 57 -1.60 -4.65 18.55
CA THR A 57 -2.08 -4.93 19.91
C THR A 57 -1.05 -5.64 20.79
N THR A 58 0.14 -5.95 20.27
CA THR A 58 1.24 -6.58 21.00
C THR A 58 2.26 -5.56 21.49
N SER A 59 3.17 -5.97 22.38
CA SER A 59 4.21 -5.09 22.93
C SER A 59 5.35 -4.77 21.96
N ASP A 60 5.50 -5.57 20.91
CA ASP A 60 6.56 -5.52 19.89
C ASP A 60 6.09 -4.90 18.56
N TYR A 61 4.92 -4.25 18.54
CA TYR A 61 4.31 -3.65 17.35
C TYR A 61 5.28 -2.81 16.49
N LYS A 62 6.25 -2.13 17.12
CA LYS A 62 7.21 -1.26 16.43
C LYS A 62 8.11 -2.02 15.47
N GLU A 63 8.59 -3.20 15.86
CA GLU A 63 9.49 -4.01 15.02
C GLU A 63 8.76 -4.48 13.77
N PHE A 64 7.56 -5.06 13.95
CA PHE A 64 6.71 -5.47 12.85
C PHE A 64 6.39 -4.33 11.87
N ILE A 65 5.98 -3.18 12.40
CA ILE A 65 5.64 -2.00 11.58
C ILE A 65 6.84 -1.55 10.74
N LEU A 66 8.02 -1.41 11.36
CA LEU A 66 9.21 -0.91 10.65
C LEU A 66 9.68 -1.88 9.55
N GLU A 67 9.46 -3.17 9.72
CA GLU A 67 9.80 -4.18 8.72
C GLU A 67 8.80 -4.19 7.55
N ASN A 68 7.50 -4.21 7.86
CA ASN A 68 6.44 -4.52 6.89
C ASN A 68 5.73 -3.29 6.29
N CYS A 69 5.92 -2.12 6.89
CA CYS A 69 5.29 -0.89 6.46
C CYS A 69 6.32 0.11 5.88
N ASP A 70 5.84 1.03 5.05
CA ASP A 70 6.63 2.17 4.58
C ASP A 70 6.90 3.16 5.72
N LYS A 71 7.96 3.96 5.60
CA LYS A 71 8.44 4.91 6.62
C LYS A 71 7.34 5.85 7.10
N ASN A 72 6.53 6.39 6.19
CA ASN A 72 5.53 7.41 6.54
C ASN A 72 4.36 6.83 7.33
N ILE A 73 3.78 5.72 6.85
CA ILE A 73 2.71 5.04 7.60
C ILE A 73 3.23 4.44 8.89
N SER A 74 4.48 3.98 8.93
CA SER A 74 5.13 3.48 10.15
C SER A 74 5.15 4.54 11.24
N LYS A 75 5.59 5.74 10.88
CA LYS A 75 5.59 6.90 11.80
C LYS A 75 4.17 7.20 12.29
N ALA A 76 3.20 7.30 11.38
CA ALA A 76 1.81 7.63 11.73
C ALA A 76 1.16 6.58 12.65
N LEU A 77 1.41 5.29 12.42
CA LEU A 77 0.92 4.22 13.29
C LEU A 77 1.57 4.28 14.68
N ILE A 78 2.90 4.42 14.76
CA ILE A 78 3.62 4.46 16.03
C ILE A 78 3.17 5.67 16.87
N GLU A 79 3.14 6.87 16.27
CA GLU A 79 2.71 8.08 16.95
C GLU A 79 1.23 7.98 17.37
N GLY A 80 0.37 7.41 16.52
CA GLY A 80 -1.05 7.23 16.83
C GLY A 80 -1.31 6.25 17.98
N ILE A 81 -0.56 5.14 18.07
CA ILE A 81 -0.64 4.21 19.22
C ILE A 81 -0.20 4.91 20.51
N GLN A 82 0.95 5.59 20.49
CA GLN A 82 1.45 6.32 21.64
C GLN A 82 0.47 7.41 22.12
N GLN A 83 -0.22 8.06 21.19
CA GLN A 83 -1.26 9.02 21.51
C GLN A 83 -2.47 8.36 22.18
N LEU A 84 -2.95 7.23 21.64
CA LEU A 84 -4.04 6.46 22.26
C LEU A 84 -3.70 6.03 23.69
N GLU A 85 -2.48 5.56 23.92
CA GLU A 85 -1.99 5.17 25.25
C GLU A 85 -1.95 6.37 26.22
N THR A 86 -1.48 7.53 25.74
CA THR A 86 -1.44 8.78 26.52
C THR A 86 -2.84 9.25 26.90
N ASP A 87 -3.82 9.05 26.02
CA ASP A 87 -5.24 9.34 26.25
C ASP A 87 -5.92 8.30 27.15
N GLY A 88 -5.17 7.31 27.66
CA GLY A 88 -5.70 6.22 28.50
C GLY A 88 -6.56 5.21 27.73
N LYS A 89 -6.53 5.27 26.39
CA LYS A 89 -7.24 4.34 25.51
C LYS A 89 -6.32 3.15 25.20
N LYS A 90 -6.94 1.98 24.99
CA LYS A 90 -6.22 0.77 24.59
C LYS A 90 -6.87 0.18 23.35
N LEU A 91 -6.05 -0.06 22.33
CA LEU A 91 -6.43 -0.88 21.19
C LEU A 91 -6.64 -2.31 21.66
N LYS A 92 -7.67 -2.95 21.10
CA LYS A 92 -7.99 -4.35 21.31
C LYS A 92 -8.32 -4.99 19.97
N LEU A 93 -7.88 -6.22 19.81
CA LEU A 93 -8.30 -7.07 18.72
C LEU A 93 -9.69 -7.62 19.02
N GLY A 94 -10.61 -7.42 18.09
CA GLY A 94 -11.94 -8.01 18.09
C GLY A 94 -12.03 -9.15 17.07
N TYR A 95 -12.96 -10.07 17.30
CA TYR A 95 -13.26 -11.17 16.40
C TYR A 95 -14.77 -11.34 16.25
N ASN A 96 -15.25 -11.44 15.01
CA ASN A 96 -16.65 -11.71 14.68
C ASN A 96 -16.73 -12.97 13.79
N ASP A 97 -17.19 -14.07 14.37
CA ASP A 97 -17.32 -15.38 13.73
C ASP A 97 -18.33 -15.41 12.58
N LYS A 98 -19.25 -14.44 12.53
CA LYS A 98 -20.28 -14.32 11.48
C LYS A 98 -19.82 -13.47 10.30
N CYS A 99 -18.71 -12.75 10.43
CA CYS A 99 -18.21 -11.90 9.36
C CYS A 99 -17.63 -12.76 8.23
N GLN A 100 -18.20 -12.59 7.03
CA GLN A 100 -17.66 -13.23 5.83
C GLN A 100 -16.49 -12.41 5.28
N THR A 101 -15.31 -13.01 5.29
CA THR A 101 -14.10 -12.46 4.67
C THR A 101 -14.36 -12.07 3.22
N ASN A 102 -13.92 -10.87 2.83
CA ASN A 102 -13.95 -10.43 1.46
C ASN A 102 -12.74 -9.53 1.15
N VAL A 103 -12.11 -9.75 0.01
CA VAL A 103 -10.98 -8.97 -0.49
C VAL A 103 -11.35 -8.45 -1.87
N MET A 104 -11.39 -7.13 -2.01
CA MET A 104 -11.70 -6.45 -3.26
C MET A 104 -10.52 -5.60 -3.72
N TYR A 105 -10.24 -5.61 -5.01
CA TYR A 105 -9.19 -4.78 -5.60
C TYR A 105 -9.76 -3.41 -5.95
N GLY A 106 -9.12 -2.36 -5.45
CA GLY A 106 -9.43 -0.98 -5.79
C GLY A 106 -8.66 -0.53 -7.03
N ASN A 107 -8.04 0.66 -6.94
CA ASN A 107 -7.18 1.16 -7.99
C ASN A 107 -5.76 0.56 -7.90
N THR A 108 -5.11 0.42 -9.05
CA THR A 108 -3.66 0.17 -9.13
C THR A 108 -2.97 1.30 -9.88
N THR A 109 -1.72 1.54 -9.50
CA THR A 109 -0.83 2.51 -10.13
C THR A 109 0.51 1.82 -10.35
N LEU A 110 1.02 1.87 -11.57
CA LEU A 110 2.37 1.43 -11.90
C LEU A 110 3.21 2.66 -12.19
N HIS A 111 4.33 2.79 -11.49
CA HIS A 111 5.26 3.88 -11.73
C HIS A 111 6.69 3.34 -11.74
N PHE A 112 7.57 4.02 -12.46
CA PHE A 112 9.00 3.70 -12.48
C PHE A 112 9.73 4.78 -11.70
N SER A 113 10.52 4.40 -10.69
CA SER A 113 11.38 5.36 -9.97
C SER A 113 12.73 5.47 -10.66
N CYS A 114 13.28 6.68 -10.72
CA CYS A 114 14.68 6.91 -11.08
C CYS A 114 15.49 7.17 -9.81
N ASP A 115 16.69 6.62 -9.73
CA ASP A 115 17.45 6.58 -8.49
C ASP A 115 18.01 7.97 -8.18
N HIS A 116 17.51 8.61 -7.11
CA HIS A 116 18.28 9.31 -6.08
C HIS A 116 17.30 9.79 -5.02
N ASP A 117 17.36 9.14 -3.86
CA ASP A 117 16.50 9.32 -2.68
C ASP A 117 15.01 9.05 -2.94
N GLN A 118 14.33 8.48 -1.96
CA GLN A 118 12.88 8.24 -1.96
C GLN A 118 12.03 9.54 -2.08
N ASP A 119 12.66 10.69 -2.30
CA ASP A 119 12.07 12.04 -2.27
C ASP A 119 11.61 12.56 -3.65
N LEU A 120 11.63 11.74 -4.71
CA LEU A 120 10.95 12.07 -5.98
C LEU A 120 9.45 11.75 -5.98
N LEU A 121 8.90 11.18 -4.90
CA LEU A 121 7.45 10.96 -4.74
C LEU A 121 6.63 12.27 -4.67
N ASP A 122 7.27 13.42 -4.47
CA ASP A 122 6.63 14.74 -4.40
C ASP A 122 6.55 15.46 -5.76
N GLN A 123 7.22 14.95 -6.80
CA GLN A 123 7.10 15.51 -8.15
C GLN A 123 5.95 14.83 -8.86
N LYS A 124 4.81 15.53 -8.96
CA LYS A 124 3.60 15.10 -9.70
C LYS A 124 4.01 14.46 -11.03
N PRO A 125 3.94 13.13 -11.17
CA PRO A 125 4.29 12.49 -12.43
C PRO A 125 3.32 12.98 -13.49
N GLU A 126 3.84 13.31 -14.67
CA GLU A 126 2.98 13.61 -15.81
C GLU A 126 2.24 12.32 -16.18
N LEU A 127 0.91 12.41 -16.23
CA LEU A 127 0.03 11.28 -16.48
C LEU A 127 0.29 10.74 -17.89
N VAL A 128 0.97 9.61 -18.03
CA VAL A 128 0.98 8.83 -19.28
C VAL A 128 -0.07 7.75 -19.14
N GLN A 129 -1.32 8.14 -19.36
CA GLN A 129 -2.43 7.22 -19.37
C GLN A 129 -2.10 6.07 -20.35
N GLY A 130 -1.94 4.85 -19.83
CA GLY A 130 -1.74 3.67 -20.66
C GLY A 130 -2.88 3.60 -21.68
N VAL A 131 -2.54 3.50 -22.97
CA VAL A 131 -3.53 3.39 -24.03
C VAL A 131 -3.90 1.92 -24.16
N GLY A 132 -4.98 1.51 -23.50
CA GLY A 132 -5.46 0.13 -23.56
C GLY A 132 -6.71 -0.12 -22.70
N PRO A 133 -7.44 -1.23 -22.95
CA PRO A 133 -8.68 -1.58 -22.23
C PRO A 133 -8.47 -2.02 -20.78
N GLN A 134 -7.22 -2.24 -20.35
CA GLN A 134 -6.84 -2.63 -18.99
C GLN A 134 -5.98 -1.49 -18.42
N LYS A 135 -6.57 -0.69 -17.53
CA LYS A 135 -6.03 0.59 -17.08
C LYS A 135 -4.85 0.44 -16.11
N ALA A 136 -3.71 -0.06 -16.56
CA ALA A 136 -2.46 0.22 -15.88
C ALA A 136 -2.15 1.71 -16.11
N LYS A 137 -2.27 2.52 -15.04
CA LYS A 137 -1.80 3.91 -15.09
C LYS A 137 -0.29 3.86 -15.02
N LEU A 138 0.37 4.04 -16.16
CA LEU A 138 1.81 4.24 -16.28
C LEU A 138 2.10 5.70 -15.94
N TYR A 139 2.98 5.95 -14.99
CA TYR A 139 3.41 7.30 -14.66
C TYR A 139 4.84 7.48 -15.15
N GLN A 140 5.00 8.35 -16.15
CA GLN A 140 6.32 8.80 -16.59
C GLN A 140 6.68 9.97 -15.67
N SER A 141 7.74 9.82 -14.88
CA SER A 141 8.35 10.98 -14.24
C SER A 141 8.76 11.96 -15.34
N GLY A 142 8.58 13.27 -15.15
CA GLY A 142 8.94 14.32 -16.13
C GLY A 142 10.45 14.47 -16.34
N ILE A 143 11.18 13.36 -16.28
CA ILE A 143 12.63 13.25 -16.15
C ILE A 143 13.17 12.71 -17.48
N ASP A 144 14.22 13.34 -18.00
CA ASP A 144 14.86 12.94 -19.25
C ASP A 144 15.54 11.56 -19.11
N PHE A 145 14.87 10.53 -19.64
CA PHE A 145 15.31 9.12 -19.60
C PHE A 145 16.65 8.86 -20.34
N LYS A 146 17.21 9.83 -21.06
CA LYS A 146 18.43 9.64 -21.83
C LYS A 146 19.71 9.64 -20.98
N THR A 147 19.66 10.10 -19.73
CA THR A 147 20.88 10.35 -18.92
C THR A 147 20.89 9.74 -17.53
N MET A 148 19.81 9.09 -17.07
CA MET A 148 19.68 8.59 -15.70
C MET A 148 19.53 7.07 -15.60
N THR A 149 19.97 6.49 -14.50
CA THR A 149 19.73 5.08 -14.13
C THR A 149 18.33 4.96 -13.51
N VAL A 150 17.45 4.14 -14.09
CA VAL A 150 16.09 3.93 -13.57
C VAL A 150 16.13 2.85 -12.48
N SER A 151 15.69 3.20 -11.28
CA SER A 151 15.53 2.29 -10.15
C SER A 151 14.16 1.60 -10.19
N ARG A 152 13.97 0.72 -11.18
CA ARG A 152 12.88 -0.30 -11.25
C ARG A 152 11.43 0.18 -11.29
N GLY A 153 10.54 -0.76 -11.62
CA GLY A 153 9.10 -0.61 -11.51
C GLY A 153 8.63 -0.72 -10.06
N ILE A 154 7.61 0.07 -9.72
CA ILE A 154 6.88 0.05 -8.46
C ILE A 154 5.40 -0.08 -8.78
N ILE A 155 4.75 -1.10 -8.23
CA ILE A 155 3.31 -1.28 -8.29
C ILE A 155 2.71 -0.91 -6.94
N ASP A 156 1.77 0.03 -6.98
CA ASP A 156 0.88 0.36 -5.88
C ASP A 156 -0.50 -0.24 -6.16
N VAL A 157 -1.11 -0.85 -5.15
CA VAL A 157 -2.45 -1.41 -5.22
C VAL A 157 -3.24 -1.07 -3.97
N ALA A 158 -4.46 -0.55 -4.16
CA ALA A 158 -5.44 -0.42 -3.09
C ALA A 158 -6.23 -1.72 -2.95
N ILE A 159 -6.30 -2.26 -1.74
CA ILE A 159 -7.07 -3.45 -1.42
C ILE A 159 -8.10 -3.09 -0.35
N TYR A 160 -9.36 -3.43 -0.59
CA TYR A 160 -10.43 -3.30 0.40
C TYR A 160 -10.69 -4.66 1.05
N ILE A 161 -10.53 -4.72 2.36
CA ILE A 161 -10.60 -5.96 3.13
C ILE A 161 -11.73 -5.83 4.15
N ARG A 162 -12.65 -6.79 4.11
CA ARG A 162 -13.55 -7.11 5.22
C ARG A 162 -13.06 -8.42 5.82
N SER A 163 -12.80 -8.42 7.12
CA SER A 163 -12.19 -9.53 7.85
C SER A 163 -12.95 -9.77 9.15
N PRO A 164 -13.03 -11.03 9.64
CA PRO A 164 -13.56 -11.32 10.97
C PRO A 164 -12.71 -10.73 12.09
N LEU A 165 -11.42 -10.45 11.85
CA LEU A 165 -10.54 -9.71 12.75
C LEU A 165 -10.63 -8.21 12.48
N PHE A 166 -10.81 -7.41 13.54
CA PHE A 166 -10.89 -5.94 13.47
C PHE A 166 -10.29 -5.29 14.73
N LEU A 167 -9.92 -4.01 14.65
CA LEU A 167 -9.48 -3.24 15.82
C LEU A 167 -10.65 -2.49 16.46
N CYS A 168 -10.64 -2.42 17.79
CA CYS A 168 -11.58 -1.61 18.55
C CYS A 168 -10.90 -0.92 19.73
N ILE A 169 -11.52 0.15 20.24
CA ILE A 169 -11.11 0.80 21.48
C ILE A 169 -12.01 0.29 22.60
N SER A 170 -11.41 -0.08 23.73
CA SER A 170 -12.16 -0.60 24.88
C SER A 170 -13.24 0.38 25.35
N GLY A 171 -14.50 -0.06 25.35
CA GLY A 171 -15.64 0.75 25.79
C GLY A 171 -16.25 1.66 24.70
N GLU A 172 -15.75 1.60 23.47
CA GLU A 172 -16.34 2.29 22.32
C GLU A 172 -17.19 1.35 21.46
N GLU A 173 -18.03 1.93 20.60
CA GLU A 173 -18.83 1.19 19.60
C GLU A 173 -17.92 0.36 18.68
N LYS A 174 -18.35 -0.86 18.37
CA LYS A 174 -17.62 -1.79 17.51
C LYS A 174 -18.22 -1.81 16.12
N PHE A 175 -17.37 -1.85 15.11
CA PHE A 175 -17.76 -1.90 13.70
C PHE A 175 -17.20 -3.18 13.07
N GLU A 176 -17.88 -4.29 13.36
CA GLU A 176 -17.34 -5.65 13.16
C GLU A 176 -17.38 -6.12 11.69
N ASP A 177 -18.17 -5.44 10.85
CA ASP A 177 -18.36 -5.75 9.43
C ASP A 177 -17.81 -4.66 8.50
N ALA A 178 -16.98 -3.77 9.04
CA ALA A 178 -16.36 -2.67 8.31
C ALA A 178 -15.39 -3.17 7.23
N TYR A 179 -15.39 -2.49 6.08
CA TYR A 179 -14.28 -2.60 5.12
C TYR A 179 -13.17 -1.63 5.51
N HIS A 180 -11.93 -2.08 5.36
CA HIS A 180 -10.75 -1.26 5.50
C HIS A 180 -9.98 -1.22 4.18
N ARG A 181 -9.40 -0.07 3.84
CA ARG A 181 -8.56 0.08 2.66
C ARG A 181 -7.10 0.02 3.08
N ILE A 182 -6.36 -0.92 2.51
CA ILE A 182 -4.92 -1.07 2.72
C ILE A 182 -4.25 -0.89 1.36
N ASP A 183 -3.38 0.11 1.25
CA ASP A 183 -2.61 0.31 0.04
C ASP A 183 -1.24 -0.37 0.21
N PHE A 184 -0.93 -1.28 -0.71
CA PHE A 184 0.33 -2.03 -0.76
C PHE A 184 1.20 -1.53 -1.91
N ARG A 185 2.51 -1.51 -1.69
CA ARG A 185 3.53 -1.12 -2.64
C ARG A 185 4.56 -2.22 -2.78
N THR A 186 4.96 -2.55 -4.00
CA THR A 186 6.14 -3.41 -4.21
C THR A 186 7.41 -2.70 -3.76
N ASN A 187 8.21 -3.35 -2.94
CA ASN A 187 9.49 -2.88 -2.46
C ASN A 187 10.59 -3.86 -2.87
N SER A 188 11.60 -3.36 -3.57
CA SER A 188 12.74 -4.16 -3.98
C SER A 188 13.58 -4.61 -2.76
N ILE A 189 13.94 -5.90 -2.71
CA ILE A 189 14.79 -6.45 -1.64
C ILE A 189 16.28 -6.16 -1.91
N SER A 190 16.70 -6.26 -3.16
CA SER A 190 18.11 -6.04 -3.53
C SER A 190 18.39 -4.55 -3.80
N LYS A 191 19.42 -3.99 -3.16
CA LYS A 191 19.96 -2.65 -3.47
C LYS A 191 20.76 -2.60 -4.77
N LEU A 192 20.98 -3.75 -5.44
CA LEU A 192 21.98 -3.90 -6.52
C LEU A 192 21.44 -4.40 -7.86
N SER A 193 20.19 -4.86 -7.97
CA SER A 193 19.62 -5.25 -9.27
C SER A 193 19.14 -4.02 -10.05
N PHE A 194 20.05 -3.20 -10.56
CA PHE A 194 19.67 -2.13 -11.46
C PHE A 194 19.25 -2.70 -12.82
N ILE A 195 18.16 -2.18 -13.39
CA ILE A 195 17.85 -2.39 -14.79
C ILE A 195 18.44 -1.20 -15.53
N ASP A 196 19.18 -1.45 -16.61
CA ASP A 196 19.67 -0.38 -17.47
C ASP A 196 18.45 0.44 -17.96
N ALA A 197 18.49 1.75 -17.72
CA ALA A 197 17.42 2.67 -18.05
C ALA A 197 17.00 2.62 -19.53
N LYS A 198 17.97 2.35 -20.41
CA LYS A 198 17.74 2.20 -21.84
C LYS A 198 16.94 0.92 -22.12
N VAL A 199 17.30 -0.18 -21.47
CA VAL A 199 16.58 -1.46 -21.58
C VAL A 199 15.15 -1.31 -21.07
N LEU A 200 14.96 -0.66 -19.92
CA LEU A 200 13.62 -0.42 -19.36
C LEU A 200 12.79 0.52 -20.26
N SER A 201 13.40 1.57 -20.80
CA SER A 201 12.73 2.48 -21.75
C SER A 201 12.33 1.76 -23.04
N GLU A 202 13.20 0.91 -23.58
CA GLU A 202 12.89 0.07 -24.75
C GLU A 202 11.75 -0.91 -24.44
N GLN A 203 11.75 -1.52 -23.26
CA GLN A 203 10.69 -2.40 -22.78
C GLN A 203 9.35 -1.65 -22.60
N ILE A 204 9.34 -0.45 -22.02
CA ILE A 204 8.14 0.39 -21.89
C ILE A 204 7.62 0.80 -23.28
N MET A 205 8.51 1.21 -24.19
CA MET A 205 8.13 1.53 -25.57
C MET A 205 7.58 0.30 -26.31
N GLN A 206 8.12 -0.89 -26.05
CA GLN A 206 7.57 -2.15 -26.54
C GLN A 206 6.19 -2.45 -25.95
N MET A 207 5.96 -2.23 -24.65
CA MET A 207 4.62 -2.35 -24.04
C MET A 207 3.61 -1.42 -24.72
N LEU A 208 3.98 -0.17 -24.97
CA LEU A 208 3.11 0.80 -25.65
C LEU A 208 2.82 0.41 -27.11
N ALA A 209 3.75 -0.31 -27.76
CA ALA A 209 3.61 -0.76 -29.14
C ALA A 209 2.85 -2.10 -29.28
N HIS A 210 2.90 -2.98 -28.28
CA HIS A 210 2.33 -4.34 -28.36
C HIS A 210 0.99 -4.44 -27.62
N LYS A 211 -0.05 -4.92 -28.31
CA LYS A 211 -1.37 -5.20 -27.71
C LYS A 211 -1.47 -6.59 -27.05
N ASN A 212 -0.34 -7.23 -26.73
CA ASN A 212 -0.32 -8.57 -26.14
C ASN A 212 -0.16 -8.48 -24.62
N SER A 213 -1.21 -8.82 -23.89
CA SER A 213 -1.25 -8.78 -22.42
C SER A 213 -0.22 -9.70 -21.76
N GLN A 214 0.20 -10.80 -22.41
CA GLN A 214 1.24 -11.68 -21.86
C GLN A 214 2.63 -11.06 -21.94
N THR A 215 2.94 -10.38 -23.04
CA THR A 215 4.22 -9.67 -23.20
C THR A 215 4.31 -8.48 -22.25
N GLU A 216 3.21 -7.74 -22.11
CA GLU A 216 3.08 -6.65 -21.13
C GLU A 216 3.31 -7.16 -19.71
N ALA A 217 2.66 -8.26 -19.32
CA ALA A 217 2.82 -8.89 -18.02
C ALA A 217 4.27 -9.29 -17.70
N GLN A 218 4.94 -9.91 -18.65
CA GLN A 218 6.33 -10.34 -18.48
C GLN A 218 7.27 -9.15 -18.29
N ILE A 219 7.11 -8.10 -19.11
CA ILE A 219 7.91 -6.88 -18.98
C ILE A 219 7.73 -6.24 -17.59
N LEU A 220 6.51 -6.24 -17.07
CA LEU A 220 6.24 -5.71 -15.74
C LEU A 220 6.92 -6.51 -14.65
N ILE A 221 6.76 -7.83 -14.66
CA ILE A 221 7.41 -8.71 -13.69
C ILE A 221 8.93 -8.53 -13.75
N ASP A 222 9.50 -8.49 -14.96
CA ASP A 222 10.93 -8.27 -15.16
C ASP A 222 11.37 -6.90 -14.62
N SER A 223 10.52 -5.87 -14.77
CA SER A 223 10.80 -4.52 -14.29
C SER A 223 10.82 -4.37 -12.76
N LEU A 224 10.12 -5.24 -12.03
CA LEU A 224 10.17 -5.31 -10.56
C LEU A 224 11.49 -5.92 -10.07
N GLY A 225 12.12 -6.75 -10.90
CA GLY A 225 13.29 -7.56 -10.56
C GLY A 225 12.92 -8.90 -9.91
N LYS A 226 13.93 -9.73 -9.69
CA LYS A 226 13.75 -11.13 -9.24
C LYS A 226 13.28 -11.28 -7.78
N ASP A 227 13.55 -10.27 -6.94
CA ASP A 227 13.28 -10.31 -5.51
C ASP A 227 12.61 -9.00 -5.05
N PHE A 228 11.28 -9.02 -4.91
CA PHE A 228 10.49 -7.93 -4.35
C PHE A 228 9.58 -8.44 -3.22
N THR A 229 9.31 -7.59 -2.23
CA THR A 229 8.26 -7.79 -1.23
C THR A 229 7.14 -6.78 -1.43
N TRP A 230 6.03 -6.98 -0.72
CA TRP A 230 5.00 -5.97 -0.58
C TRP A 230 5.16 -5.27 0.77
N LYS A 231 5.01 -3.94 0.79
CA LYS A 231 4.91 -3.14 2.00
C LYS A 231 3.60 -2.39 2.05
N ILE A 232 3.04 -2.25 3.25
CA ILE A 232 1.87 -1.39 3.47
C ILE A 232 2.36 0.06 3.49
N PHE A 233 1.78 0.93 2.65
CA PHE A 233 2.18 2.35 2.62
C PHE A 233 1.06 3.31 3.00
N ASN A 234 -0.19 2.83 3.08
CA ASN A 234 -1.33 3.65 3.51
C ASN A 234 -2.44 2.76 4.09
N ILE A 235 -3.18 3.30 5.05
CA ILE A 235 -4.33 2.64 5.69
C ILE A 235 -5.48 3.64 5.71
N ASP A 236 -6.66 3.19 5.29
CA ASP A 236 -7.93 3.92 5.30
C ASP A 236 -7.84 5.35 4.76
N GLU A 237 -7.00 5.55 3.75
CA GLU A 237 -6.79 6.86 3.10
C GLU A 237 -6.21 7.94 4.03
N HIS A 238 -5.39 7.55 5.01
CA HIS A 238 -4.82 8.47 6.00
C HIS A 238 -4.08 9.68 5.38
N PHE A 239 -3.40 9.48 4.25
CA PHE A 239 -2.64 10.52 3.54
C PHE A 239 -3.40 11.19 2.37
N LYS A 240 -4.72 11.04 2.26
CA LYS A 240 -5.55 11.71 1.23
C LYS A 240 -6.44 12.79 1.84
#